data_AF-G2XAU8-F1
#
_entry.id   AF-G2XAU8-F1
#
_cell.length_a   1.000
_cell.length_b   1.000
_cell.length_c   1.000
_cell.angle_alpha   90.00
_cell.angle_beta   90.00
_cell.angle_gamma   90.00
#
_symmetry.space_group_name_H-M   'P 1'
#
loop_
_entity.id
_entity.type
_entity.pdbx_description
1 polymer ?
#
loop_
_entity_poly.entity_id
_entity_poly.type
_entity_poly.pdbx_seq_one_letter_code
_entity_poly.pdbx_strand_id
1 'polypeptide(L)'
;MGVLQDLNLKPGVIYGDDVLKLFTYAKEKGFAMPAVNVTSSSTVVATLEAARDSKSPVILQFSQGGAAFFAGKGVTNSAEKQEASVAGAVAAAHYIRAIAPIYGVPVVLHTDHCAKKLLPWLDGMLDADEAEFKKSGTPLFSSHMIRSLRGGVKVGNPEGADKPNKKKYDPRVWVRESEKTMTVRVKEALDHFKAAGSL
;
A
#
# COMPACT_ATOMS: atom_id res chain seq x y z
N MET A 1 19.09 9.50 20.61
CA MET A 1 18.78 8.07 20.74
C MET A 1 17.45 7.84 20.06
N GLY A 2 17.44 6.96 19.06
CA GLY A 2 16.29 6.71 18.21
C GLY A 2 16.73 5.99 16.95
N VAL A 3 15.84 5.20 16.37
CA VAL A 3 16.11 4.32 15.23
C VAL A 3 16.89 5.02 14.11
N LEU A 4 16.53 6.27 13.77
CA LEU A 4 17.22 7.04 12.72
C LEU A 4 18.68 7.36 13.07
N GLN A 5 18.97 7.82 14.28
CA GLN A 5 20.34 8.17 14.68
C GLN A 5 21.18 6.91 14.94
N ASP A 6 20.60 5.94 15.65
CA ASP A 6 21.31 4.74 16.08
C ASP A 6 21.72 3.86 14.89
N LEU A 7 20.94 3.89 13.80
CA LEU A 7 21.20 3.13 12.57
C LEU A 7 21.70 3.98 11.40
N ASN A 8 21.93 5.27 11.61
CA ASN A 8 22.30 6.24 10.56
C ASN A 8 21.36 6.20 9.33
N LEU A 9 20.05 6.09 9.59
CA LEU A 9 19.02 6.05 8.56
C LEU A 9 18.52 7.45 8.24
N LYS A 10 18.11 7.64 6.98
CA LYS A 10 17.40 8.85 6.55
C LYS A 10 15.89 8.66 6.69
N PRO A 11 15.13 9.71 7.03
CA PRO A 11 13.67 9.68 6.93
C PRO A 11 13.20 9.33 5.51
N GLY A 12 12.06 8.65 5.42
CA GLY A 12 11.50 8.19 4.16
C GLY A 12 11.53 6.67 4.02
N VAL A 13 11.33 6.21 2.78
CA VAL A 13 11.34 4.78 2.48
C VAL A 13 12.78 4.25 2.51
N ILE A 14 12.98 3.12 3.20
CA ILE A 14 14.29 2.46 3.33
C ILE A 14 14.37 1.18 2.48
N TYR A 15 15.59 0.77 2.13
CA TYR A 15 15.84 -0.31 1.17
C TYR A 15 17.00 -1.20 1.59
N GLY A 16 17.06 -2.42 1.04
CA GLY A 16 18.21 -3.32 1.17
C GLY A 16 18.66 -3.53 2.62
N ASP A 17 19.95 -3.33 2.87
CA ASP A 17 20.59 -3.55 4.18
C ASP A 17 19.96 -2.71 5.30
N ASP A 18 19.40 -1.55 5.00
CA ASP A 18 18.77 -0.69 6.01
C ASP A 18 17.50 -1.33 6.60
N VAL A 19 16.77 -2.11 5.79
CA VAL A 19 15.62 -2.90 6.27
C VAL A 19 16.10 -4.00 7.23
N LEU A 20 17.19 -4.68 6.87
CA LEU A 20 17.78 -5.74 7.71
C LEU A 20 18.33 -5.18 9.03
N LYS A 21 19.03 -4.04 8.99
CA LYS A 21 19.49 -3.32 10.19
C LYS A 21 18.31 -2.97 11.09
N LEU A 22 17.23 -2.45 10.53
CA LEU A 22 16.03 -2.10 11.30
C LEU A 22 15.41 -3.33 11.98
N PHE A 23 15.26 -4.45 11.28
CA PHE A 23 14.73 -5.68 11.88
C PHE A 23 15.66 -6.28 12.94
N THR A 24 16.96 -6.20 12.73
CA THR A 24 17.96 -6.69 13.68
C THR A 24 17.91 -5.84 14.96
N TYR A 25 17.89 -4.52 14.81
CA TYR A 25 17.71 -3.58 15.92
C TYR A 25 16.40 -3.80 16.67
N ALA A 26 15.29 -4.03 15.96
CA ALA A 26 13.99 -4.33 16.56
C ALA A 26 14.04 -5.62 17.41
N LYS A 27 14.72 -6.65 16.92
CA LYS A 27 14.95 -7.90 17.66
C LYS A 27 15.81 -7.69 18.91
N GLU A 28 16.91 -6.94 18.80
CA GLU A 28 17.81 -6.64 19.91
C GLU A 28 17.17 -5.78 20.99
N LYS A 29 16.33 -4.81 20.59
CA LYS A 29 15.62 -3.90 21.50
C LYS A 29 14.25 -4.41 21.97
N GLY A 30 13.77 -5.53 21.42
CA GLY A 30 12.54 -6.18 21.86
C GLY A 30 11.25 -5.46 21.45
N PHE A 31 11.17 -4.91 20.24
CA PHE A 31 9.94 -4.33 19.70
C PHE A 31 9.57 -4.90 18.34
N ALA A 32 8.30 -4.71 17.94
CA ALA A 32 7.80 -5.04 16.62
C ALA A 32 7.23 -3.78 15.95
N MET A 33 7.09 -3.83 14.63
CA MET A 33 6.52 -2.72 13.86
C MET A 33 5.15 -3.10 13.31
N PRO A 34 4.15 -2.21 13.40
CA PRO A 34 2.87 -2.45 12.76
C PRO A 34 3.02 -2.39 11.24
N ALA A 35 2.44 -3.39 10.56
CA ALA A 35 2.29 -3.41 9.11
C ALA A 35 0.85 -3.08 8.73
N VAL A 36 0.63 -1.85 8.26
CA VAL A 36 -0.70 -1.28 8.06
C VAL A 36 -1.10 -1.38 6.60
N ASN A 37 -2.19 -2.10 6.31
CA ASN A 37 -2.75 -2.12 4.97
C ASN A 37 -3.38 -0.76 4.63
N VAL A 38 -2.88 -0.12 3.57
CA VAL A 38 -3.37 1.18 3.08
C VAL A 38 -4.06 1.04 1.72
N THR A 39 -4.97 1.99 1.45
CA THR A 39 -5.86 1.94 0.26
C THR A 39 -6.05 3.30 -0.41
N SER A 40 -5.66 4.39 0.25
CA SER A 40 -5.73 5.76 -0.27
C SER A 40 -4.62 6.61 0.33
N SER A 41 -4.38 7.79 -0.25
CA SER A 41 -3.50 8.80 0.33
C SER A 41 -3.88 9.13 1.78
N SER A 42 -5.18 9.24 2.09
CA SER A 42 -5.66 9.51 3.45
C SER A 42 -5.23 8.43 4.45
N THR A 43 -5.34 7.14 4.11
CA THR A 43 -4.89 6.05 5.00
C THR A 43 -3.37 5.99 5.15
N VAL A 44 -2.62 6.41 4.12
CA VAL A 44 -1.16 6.59 4.19
C VAL A 44 -0.81 7.72 5.16
N VAL A 45 -1.43 8.89 4.99
CA VAL A 45 -1.25 10.06 5.86
C VAL A 45 -1.51 9.71 7.32
N ALA A 46 -2.65 9.07 7.62
CA ALA A 46 -2.98 8.68 8.99
C ALA A 46 -1.93 7.75 9.62
N THR A 47 -1.38 6.83 8.82
CA THR A 47 -0.34 5.91 9.29
C THR A 47 0.98 6.63 9.53
N LEU A 48 1.40 7.51 8.62
CA LEU A 48 2.64 8.28 8.74
C LEU A 48 2.58 9.28 9.89
N GLU A 49 1.44 9.93 10.09
CA GLU A 49 1.17 10.82 11.21
C GLU A 49 1.28 10.07 12.55
N ALA A 50 0.60 8.92 12.67
CA ALA A 50 0.69 8.10 13.86
C ALA A 50 2.12 7.63 14.16
N ALA A 51 2.88 7.27 13.12
CA ALA A 51 4.28 6.86 13.23
C ALA A 51 5.18 8.03 13.69
N ARG A 52 5.00 9.22 13.12
CA ARG A 52 5.71 10.45 13.50
C ARG A 52 5.46 10.80 14.96
N ASP A 53 4.18 10.86 15.36
CA ASP A 53 3.79 11.30 16.70
C ASP A 53 4.24 10.29 17.77
N SER A 54 4.27 9.01 17.41
CA SER A 54 4.81 7.93 18.25
C SER A 54 6.32 7.74 18.11
N LYS A 55 7.00 8.57 17.30
CA LYS A 55 8.46 8.52 17.03
C LYS A 55 8.95 7.11 16.67
N SER A 56 8.17 6.40 15.87
CA SER A 56 8.35 4.96 15.62
C SER A 56 8.52 4.64 14.13
N PRO A 57 9.32 3.63 13.77
CA PRO A 57 9.33 3.08 12.42
C PRO A 57 7.98 2.40 12.11
N VAL A 58 7.60 2.36 10.83
CA VAL A 58 6.33 1.74 10.40
C VAL A 58 6.48 0.98 9.08
N ILE A 59 5.65 -0.05 8.89
CA ILE A 59 5.52 -0.74 7.61
C ILE A 59 4.20 -0.32 6.96
N LEU A 60 4.27 0.26 5.77
CA LEU A 60 3.12 0.55 4.93
C LEU A 60 2.98 -0.56 3.90
N GLN A 61 1.83 -1.22 3.87
CA GLN A 61 1.63 -2.35 2.95
C GLN A 61 0.38 -2.25 2.10
N PHE A 62 0.45 -2.81 0.89
CA PHE A 62 -0.71 -2.96 0.02
C PHE A 62 -1.07 -4.43 -0.11
N SER A 63 -2.32 -4.77 0.15
CA SER A 63 -2.87 -6.03 -0.38
C SER A 63 -3.20 -5.85 -1.86
N GLN A 64 -3.29 -6.93 -2.62
CA GLN A 64 -3.68 -6.89 -4.04
C GLN A 64 -4.96 -6.06 -4.26
N GLY A 65 -5.98 -6.25 -3.43
CA GLY A 65 -7.23 -5.50 -3.50
C GLY A 65 -7.17 -4.10 -2.90
N GLY A 66 -6.16 -3.80 -2.07
CA GLY A 66 -5.88 -2.44 -1.61
C GLY A 66 -5.18 -1.61 -2.68
N ALA A 67 -4.23 -2.21 -3.39
CA ALA A 67 -3.58 -1.61 -4.55
C ALA A 67 -4.59 -1.31 -5.67
N ALA A 68 -5.45 -2.27 -6.03
CA ALA A 68 -6.52 -2.03 -7.00
C ALA A 68 -7.50 -0.93 -6.57
N PHE A 69 -7.72 -0.78 -5.26
CA PHE A 69 -8.55 0.32 -4.75
C PHE A 69 -7.86 1.67 -4.95
N PHE A 70 -6.54 1.73 -4.77
CA PHE A 70 -5.75 2.94 -5.00
C PHE A 70 -5.76 3.38 -6.48
N ALA A 71 -5.79 2.42 -7.42
CA ALA A 71 -6.03 2.71 -8.84
C ALA A 71 -7.48 3.18 -9.13
N GLY A 72 -8.42 2.82 -8.26
CA GLY A 72 -9.84 3.11 -8.38
C GLY A 72 -10.63 1.91 -8.89
N LYS A 73 -11.75 1.61 -8.23
CA LYS A 73 -12.66 0.50 -8.59
C LYS A 73 -13.33 0.61 -9.96
N GLY A 74 -13.17 1.75 -10.64
CA GLY A 74 -13.64 1.92 -12.02
C GLY A 74 -12.69 1.34 -13.07
N VAL A 75 -11.47 0.99 -12.68
CA VAL A 75 -10.46 0.40 -13.57
C VAL A 75 -10.61 -1.13 -13.55
N THR A 76 -10.58 -1.75 -14.73
CA THR A 76 -10.59 -3.21 -14.86
C THR A 76 -9.37 -3.82 -14.19
N ASN A 77 -9.55 -4.97 -13.54
CA ASN A 77 -8.46 -5.72 -12.92
C ASN A 77 -8.57 -7.18 -13.33
N SER A 78 -8.07 -7.50 -14.52
CA SER A 78 -8.12 -8.85 -15.10
C SER A 78 -7.33 -9.84 -14.24
N ALA A 79 -7.71 -11.12 -14.32
CA ALA A 79 -7.01 -12.17 -13.59
C ALA A 79 -5.58 -12.35 -14.14
N GLU A 80 -5.42 -12.13 -15.44
CA GLU A 80 -4.22 -12.38 -16.23
C GLU A 80 -3.18 -11.29 -16.04
N LYS A 81 -3.57 -10.01 -16.00
CA LYS A 81 -2.64 -8.87 -15.94
C LYS A 81 -2.60 -8.17 -14.60
N GLN A 82 -3.65 -8.29 -13.77
CA GLN A 82 -3.75 -7.59 -12.49
C GLN A 82 -3.50 -6.08 -12.62
N GLU A 83 -3.94 -5.48 -13.74
CA GLU A 83 -3.49 -4.17 -14.20
C GLU A 83 -3.83 -3.02 -13.24
N ALA A 84 -5.01 -3.05 -12.60
CA ALA A 84 -5.35 -2.07 -11.58
C ALA A 84 -4.52 -2.27 -10.30
N SER A 85 -4.24 -3.52 -9.91
CA SER A 85 -3.40 -3.80 -8.75
C SER A 85 -1.95 -3.38 -8.96
N VAL A 86 -1.39 -3.61 -10.14
CA VAL A 86 -0.02 -3.16 -10.47
C VAL A 86 0.02 -1.62 -10.52
N ALA A 87 -0.83 -0.99 -11.32
CA ALA A 87 -0.83 0.46 -11.49
C ALA A 87 -1.09 1.19 -10.15
N GLY A 88 -2.04 0.69 -9.35
CA GLY A 88 -2.37 1.28 -8.06
C GLY A 88 -1.26 1.11 -7.03
N ALA A 89 -0.56 -0.04 -7.01
CA ALA A 89 0.59 -0.24 -6.14
C ALA A 89 1.74 0.71 -6.51
N VAL A 90 2.06 0.83 -7.80
CA VAL A 90 3.12 1.72 -8.31
C VAL A 90 2.81 3.19 -8.01
N ALA A 91 1.58 3.63 -8.29
CA ALA A 91 1.14 5.00 -7.99
C ALA A 91 1.24 5.32 -6.49
N ALA A 92 0.79 4.40 -5.65
CA ALA A 92 0.85 4.56 -4.20
C ALA A 92 2.29 4.55 -3.67
N ALA A 93 3.17 3.74 -4.25
CA ALA A 93 4.58 3.72 -3.90
C ALA A 93 5.28 5.04 -4.21
N HIS A 94 5.03 5.63 -5.39
CA HIS A 94 5.53 6.97 -5.71
C HIS A 94 5.00 8.03 -4.74
N TYR A 95 3.70 8.00 -4.41
CA TYR A 95 3.12 8.90 -3.42
C TYR A 95 3.82 8.77 -2.05
N ILE A 96 4.01 7.54 -1.55
CA ILE A 96 4.66 7.28 -0.26
C ILE A 96 6.12 7.74 -0.29
N ARG A 97 6.88 7.42 -1.35
CA ARG A 97 8.27 7.87 -1.50
C ARG A 97 8.39 9.39 -1.48
N ALA A 98 7.44 10.10 -2.11
CA ALA A 98 7.43 11.55 -2.14
C ALA A 98 7.10 12.17 -0.78
N ILE A 99 6.18 11.57 -0.02
CA ILE A 99 5.66 12.18 1.21
C ILE A 99 6.32 11.68 2.50
N ALA A 100 6.81 10.44 2.56
CA ALA A 100 7.39 9.88 3.79
C ALA A 100 8.56 10.69 4.39
N PRO A 101 9.48 11.30 3.59
CA PRO A 101 10.58 12.08 4.16
C PRO A 101 10.14 13.24 5.06
N ILE A 102 9.03 13.92 4.71
CA ILE A 102 8.56 15.09 5.48
C ILE A 102 7.93 14.71 6.82
N TYR A 103 7.54 13.44 7.00
CA TYR A 103 7.07 12.93 8.29
C TYR A 103 8.21 12.58 9.24
N GLY A 104 9.47 12.58 8.77
CA GLY A 104 10.62 12.38 9.65
C GLY A 104 10.75 10.96 10.19
N VAL A 105 10.13 9.95 9.55
CA VAL A 105 10.15 8.55 10.00
C VAL A 105 10.71 7.60 8.94
N PRO A 106 11.40 6.50 9.34
CA PRO A 106 11.77 5.45 8.42
C PRO A 106 10.58 4.53 8.14
N VAL A 107 10.36 4.24 6.85
CA VAL A 107 9.22 3.49 6.35
C VAL A 107 9.69 2.27 5.56
N VAL A 108 9.22 1.09 5.92
CA VAL A 108 9.33 -0.08 5.04
C VAL A 108 8.09 -0.11 4.16
N LEU A 109 8.29 -0.01 2.85
CA LEU A 109 7.23 -0.06 1.86
C LEU A 109 7.07 -1.49 1.34
N HIS A 110 5.91 -2.09 1.58
CA HIS A 110 5.69 -3.52 1.42
C HIS A 110 4.46 -3.86 0.57
N THR A 111 4.43 -5.09 0.03
CA THR A 111 3.22 -5.65 -0.57
C THR A 111 2.87 -6.96 0.10
N ASP A 112 1.64 -7.02 0.61
CA ASP A 112 1.06 -8.12 1.37
C ASP A 112 0.76 -9.35 0.47
N HIS A 113 0.21 -10.41 1.07
CA HIS A 113 -0.09 -11.71 0.49
C HIS A 113 -0.27 -11.78 -1.03
N CYS A 114 0.75 -12.28 -1.74
CA CYS A 114 0.66 -12.73 -3.12
C CYS A 114 0.57 -14.27 -3.19
N ALA A 115 -0.63 -14.80 -3.41
CA ALA A 115 -0.83 -16.23 -3.66
C ALA A 115 -0.45 -16.59 -5.11
N LYS A 116 -0.26 -17.88 -5.42
CA LYS A 116 0.13 -18.34 -6.77
C LYS A 116 -0.69 -17.74 -7.93
N LYS A 117 -2.00 -17.57 -7.75
CA LYS A 117 -2.89 -16.97 -8.76
C LYS A 117 -2.71 -15.46 -8.97
N LEU A 118 -2.00 -14.80 -8.05
CA LEU A 118 -1.72 -13.38 -8.06
C LEU A 118 -0.26 -13.10 -8.49
N LEU A 119 0.50 -14.12 -8.91
CA LEU A 119 1.88 -13.90 -9.38
C LEU A 119 2.00 -12.86 -10.49
N PRO A 120 1.06 -12.71 -11.44
CA PRO A 120 1.14 -11.62 -12.41
C PRO A 120 1.15 -10.22 -11.78
N TRP A 121 0.55 -10.04 -10.59
CA TRP A 121 0.65 -8.80 -9.84
C TRP A 121 2.07 -8.58 -9.30
N LEU A 122 2.71 -9.63 -8.79
CA LEU A 122 4.11 -9.56 -8.33
C LEU A 122 5.05 -9.28 -9.49
N ASP A 123 4.90 -10.00 -10.61
CA ASP A 123 5.74 -9.82 -11.80
C ASP A 123 5.69 -8.37 -12.28
N GLY A 124 4.49 -7.78 -12.38
CA GLY A 124 4.35 -6.36 -12.75
C GLY A 124 4.93 -5.37 -11.73
N MET A 125 5.00 -5.73 -10.44
CA MET A 125 5.67 -4.90 -9.43
C MET A 125 7.20 -5.02 -9.51
N LEU A 126 7.73 -6.21 -9.80
CA LEU A 126 9.15 -6.43 -10.03
C LEU A 126 9.63 -5.70 -11.29
N ASP A 127 8.84 -5.70 -12.37
CA ASP A 127 9.14 -4.90 -13.57
C ASP A 127 9.26 -3.40 -13.23
N ALA A 128 8.37 -2.89 -12.37
CA ALA A 128 8.40 -1.50 -11.92
C ALA A 128 9.61 -1.21 -11.00
N ASP A 129 9.95 -2.16 -10.11
CA ASP A 129 11.15 -2.08 -9.27
C ASP A 129 12.42 -2.02 -10.11
N GLU A 130 12.56 -2.88 -11.11
CA GLU A 130 13.73 -2.89 -12.00
C GLU A 130 13.83 -1.58 -12.80
N ALA A 131 12.70 -1.06 -13.27
CA ALA A 131 12.64 0.20 -14.00
C ALA A 131 13.04 1.40 -13.11
N GLU A 132 12.63 1.41 -11.83
CA GLU A 132 13.01 2.44 -10.86
C GLU A 132 14.48 2.29 -10.45
N PHE A 133 14.94 1.06 -10.21
CA PHE A 133 16.32 0.77 -9.82
C PHE A 133 17.32 1.27 -10.88
N LYS A 134 17.01 1.09 -12.17
CA LYS A 134 17.82 1.64 -13.27
C LYS A 134 17.93 3.16 -13.26
N LYS A 135 16.97 3.88 -12.66
CA LYS A 135 16.95 5.35 -12.60
C LYS A 135 17.57 5.90 -11.33
N SER A 136 17.21 5.35 -10.17
CA SER A 136 17.54 5.92 -8.87
C SER A 136 18.54 5.09 -8.05
N GLY A 137 18.88 3.88 -8.50
CA GLY A 137 19.73 2.94 -7.75
C GLY A 137 19.00 2.26 -6.57
N THR A 138 17.69 2.41 -6.46
CA THR A 138 16.85 1.78 -5.43
C THR A 138 15.59 1.21 -6.06
N PRO A 139 15.08 0.05 -5.63
CA PRO A 139 13.78 -0.45 -6.09
C PRO A 139 12.66 0.51 -5.66
N LEU A 140 11.48 0.35 -6.23
CA LEU A 140 10.30 1.14 -5.87
C LEU A 140 9.81 0.73 -4.47
N PHE A 141 9.70 -0.57 -4.20
CA PHE A 141 9.31 -1.16 -2.92
C PHE A 141 10.51 -1.61 -2.07
N SER A 142 10.34 -1.63 -0.75
CA SER A 142 11.35 -2.18 0.16
C SER A 142 11.32 -3.71 0.19
N SER A 143 10.14 -4.32 0.01
CA SER A 143 9.96 -5.78 0.07
C SER A 143 8.60 -6.24 -0.49
N HIS A 144 8.52 -7.52 -0.85
CA HIS A 144 7.28 -8.18 -1.30
C HIS A 144 7.02 -9.48 -0.53
N MET A 145 5.74 -9.84 -0.32
CA MET A 145 5.34 -11.11 0.30
C MET A 145 4.80 -12.11 -0.72
N ILE A 146 5.44 -13.27 -0.81
CA ILE A 146 4.91 -14.45 -1.50
C ILE A 146 4.28 -15.37 -0.46
N ARG A 147 2.99 -15.73 -0.64
CA ARG A 147 2.30 -16.69 0.23
C ARG A 147 2.17 -18.04 -0.47
N SER A 148 2.99 -19.00 -0.04
CA SER A 148 2.95 -20.39 -0.53
C SER A 148 1.94 -21.28 0.25
N LEU A 149 1.57 -20.91 1.48
CA LEU A 149 0.70 -21.71 2.34
C LEU A 149 -0.79 -21.50 2.08
N ARG A 150 -1.53 -22.59 1.83
CA ARG A 150 -3.01 -22.62 1.79
C ARG A 150 -3.57 -22.69 3.22
N GLY A 151 -4.42 -21.75 3.59
CA GLY A 151 -5.16 -21.78 4.86
C GLY A 151 -4.95 -20.52 5.71
N GLY A 152 -6.04 -19.89 6.10
CA GLY A 152 -6.07 -18.82 7.08
C GLY A 152 -7.43 -18.84 7.76
N VAL A 153 -7.44 -18.90 9.09
CA VAL A 153 -8.67 -18.76 9.88
C VAL A 153 -9.14 -17.33 9.73
N LYS A 154 -10.37 -17.14 9.24
CA LYS A 154 -10.99 -15.82 9.13
C LYS A 154 -11.69 -15.54 10.45
N VAL A 155 -11.58 -14.31 10.96
CA VAL A 155 -12.35 -13.88 12.14
C VAL A 155 -13.84 -13.96 11.79
N GLY A 156 -14.57 -14.80 12.54
CA GLY A 156 -15.98 -15.15 12.30
C GLY A 156 -16.97 -14.01 12.48
N ASN A 157 -18.24 -14.29 12.16
CA ASN A 157 -19.36 -13.37 12.33
C ASN A 157 -20.52 -14.07 13.08
N PRO A 158 -21.61 -13.35 13.45
CA PRO A 158 -22.78 -13.94 14.10
C PRO A 158 -23.54 -14.98 13.25
N GLU A 159 -23.20 -15.11 11.96
CA GLU A 159 -23.84 -16.00 10.99
C GLU A 159 -22.99 -17.28 10.72
N GLY A 160 -21.88 -17.46 11.45
CA GLY A 160 -21.01 -18.63 11.42
C GLY A 160 -19.54 -18.31 11.77
N ALA A 161 -18.89 -19.25 12.49
CA ALA A 161 -17.50 -19.12 12.93
C ALA A 161 -16.49 -18.88 11.78
N ASP A 162 -16.81 -19.32 10.56
CA ASP A 162 -15.92 -19.22 9.38
C ASP A 162 -16.32 -18.12 8.38
N LYS A 163 -17.42 -17.38 8.64
CA LYS A 163 -17.89 -16.33 7.74
C LYS A 163 -17.22 -15.00 8.05
N PRO A 164 -16.46 -14.40 7.11
CA PRO A 164 -15.75 -13.15 7.38
C PRO A 164 -16.68 -11.96 7.47
N ASN A 165 -16.60 -11.20 8.57
CA ASN A 165 -17.40 -9.99 8.79
C ASN A 165 -16.88 -8.76 8.00
N LYS A 166 -15.89 -8.95 7.12
CA LYS A 166 -15.10 -7.91 6.43
C LYS A 166 -15.96 -6.83 5.76
N LYS A 167 -17.06 -7.19 5.11
CA LYS A 167 -17.92 -6.22 4.42
C LYS A 167 -18.50 -5.13 5.33
N LYS A 168 -18.66 -5.39 6.64
CA LYS A 168 -19.26 -4.44 7.59
C LYS A 168 -18.29 -3.37 8.07
N TYR A 169 -16.99 -3.64 8.07
CA TYR A 169 -15.96 -2.73 8.61
C TYR A 169 -14.87 -2.35 7.60
N ASP A 170 -14.89 -2.89 6.38
CA ASP A 170 -13.92 -2.56 5.35
C ASP A 170 -14.11 -1.10 4.89
N PRO A 171 -13.13 -0.21 5.17
CA PRO A 171 -13.27 1.20 4.89
C PRO A 171 -13.22 1.52 3.37
N ARG A 172 -13.14 0.53 2.49
CA ARG A 172 -13.29 0.77 1.05
C ARG A 172 -14.75 0.87 0.62
N VAL A 173 -15.69 0.42 1.44
CA VAL A 173 -17.12 0.43 1.08
C VAL A 173 -17.65 1.87 1.06
N TRP A 174 -17.54 2.59 2.18
CA TRP A 174 -18.01 3.98 2.32
C TRP A 174 -17.25 5.00 1.44
N VAL A 175 -15.95 4.78 1.17
CA VAL A 175 -15.12 5.63 0.32
C VAL A 175 -15.55 5.44 -1.12
N ARG A 176 -15.85 4.20 -1.53
CA ARG A 176 -16.39 3.94 -2.86
C ARG A 176 -17.73 4.63 -3.09
N GLU A 177 -18.61 4.65 -2.09
CA GLU A 177 -19.88 5.37 -2.24
C GLU A 177 -19.65 6.88 -2.41
N SER A 178 -18.66 7.45 -1.71
CA SER A 178 -18.24 8.85 -1.90
C SER A 178 -17.62 9.11 -3.28
N GLU A 179 -16.83 8.17 -3.81
CA GLU A 179 -16.29 8.27 -5.18
C GLU A 179 -17.40 8.24 -6.23
N LYS A 180 -18.44 7.43 -6.04
CA LYS A 180 -19.56 7.34 -6.99
C LYS A 180 -20.33 8.66 -7.06
N THR A 181 -20.62 9.29 -5.92
CA THR A 181 -21.33 10.58 -5.89
C THR A 181 -20.47 11.67 -6.54
N MET A 182 -19.17 11.71 -6.24
CA MET A 182 -18.22 12.61 -6.92
C MET A 182 -18.18 12.36 -8.43
N THR A 183 -18.16 11.10 -8.86
CA THR A 183 -18.15 10.74 -10.29
C THR A 183 -19.35 11.32 -11.04
N VAL A 184 -20.55 11.24 -10.45
CA VAL A 184 -21.76 11.83 -11.04
C VAL A 184 -21.61 13.34 -11.17
N ARG A 185 -21.15 14.01 -10.11
CA ARG A 185 -21.02 15.47 -10.11
C ARG A 185 -19.96 15.98 -11.09
N VAL A 186 -18.84 15.26 -11.22
CA VAL A 186 -17.79 15.60 -12.19
C VAL A 186 -18.29 15.40 -13.62
N LYS A 187 -19.08 14.37 -13.90
CA LYS A 187 -19.70 14.18 -15.23
C LYS A 187 -20.59 15.35 -15.62
N GLU A 188 -21.47 15.79 -14.73
CA GLU A 188 -22.29 16.99 -14.95
C GLU A 188 -21.43 18.23 -15.23
N ALA A 189 -20.34 18.40 -14.48
CA ALA A 189 -19.41 19.52 -14.71
C ALA A 189 -18.74 19.44 -16.09
N LEU A 190 -18.30 18.25 -16.52
CA LEU A 190 -17.70 18.04 -17.84
C LEU A 190 -18.69 18.36 -18.97
N ASP A 191 -19.97 17.99 -18.81
CA ASP A 191 -21.03 18.33 -19.75
C ASP A 191 -21.27 19.85 -19.79
N HIS A 192 -21.38 20.50 -18.63
CA HIS A 192 -21.59 21.95 -18.54
C HIS A 192 -20.43 22.76 -19.15
N PHE A 193 -19.19 22.32 -18.96
CA PHE A 193 -18.01 22.94 -19.55
C PHE A 193 -17.76 22.54 -21.00
N LYS A 194 -18.64 21.73 -21.60
CA LYS A 194 -18.50 21.19 -22.98
C LYS A 194 -17.20 20.42 -23.21
N ALA A 195 -16.64 19.84 -22.17
CA ALA A 195 -15.45 18.99 -22.23
C ALA A 195 -15.83 17.51 -22.45
N ALA A 196 -17.07 17.10 -22.18
CA ALA A 196 -17.53 15.75 -22.43
C ALA A 196 -17.44 15.37 -23.92
N GLY A 197 -16.86 14.20 -24.23
CA GLY A 197 -16.71 13.68 -25.59
C GLY A 197 -15.57 14.28 -26.40
N SER A 198 -14.63 15.00 -25.78
CA SER A 198 -13.50 15.64 -26.47
C SER A 198 -12.30 14.71 -26.76
N LEU A 199 -12.40 13.41 -26.43
CA LEU A 199 -11.36 12.39 -26.61
C LEU A 199 -11.84 11.29 -27.55
#